data_AF-A0A3D0T3E8-F1
#
_entry.id   AF-A0A3D0T3E8-F1
#
_cell.length_a   1.000
_cell.length_b   1.000
_cell.length_c   1.000
_cell.angle_alpha   90.00
_cell.angle_beta   90.00
_cell.angle_gamma   90.00
#
_symmetry.space_group_name_H-M   'P 1'
#
loop_
_entity.id
_entity.type
_entity.pdbx_description
1 polymer ?
#
loop_
_entity_poly.entity_id
_entity_poly.type
_entity_poly.pdbx_seq_one_letter_code
_entity_poly.pdbx_strand_id
1 'polypeptide(L)'
;MNYAASSEQCLSRILAGLDLSFLSQRDLKLFTNRLNSHFHELFTRYVDVYGHQFDCYYHLSQLVLSLAMGLKNRKADLKRLDRARSHDDKLWHQQENQVGMACYVDLMGPTLTELQAKIPYFKSLGLTYLHLMPLYASPEGDSDGGYAVSDYRKVNPVLGNMKELEALSKALRDAGINLVLDFVFNHTSDEHRWAKAALTGDENYQNYYYLFDDRTIPDQYEQSLREIFPQVRRGSFTWNETMQKWVWTTFNSFQWDLNYSNPAVFNAITEEMLFLANIGCAALRLDALAFIWKQMGTNCENQPNAHKLIQAFNCCLQITAPAVVFKSEAIVHPDEV
;
A
#
# COMPACT_ATOMS: atom_id res chain seq x y z
N MET A 1 -10.42 24.60 -16.63
CA MET A 1 -10.77 23.30 -17.27
C MET A 1 -11.94 22.69 -16.52
N ASN A 2 -12.94 22.16 -17.21
CA ASN A 2 -13.99 21.38 -16.55
C ASN A 2 -13.47 19.95 -16.34
N TYR A 3 -12.90 19.67 -15.15
CA TYR A 3 -12.31 18.36 -14.83
C TYR A 3 -13.30 17.20 -14.98
N ALA A 4 -14.61 17.42 -14.80
CA ALA A 4 -15.62 16.39 -14.99
C ALA A 4 -15.72 15.96 -16.47
N ALA A 5 -15.86 16.91 -17.39
CA ALA A 5 -15.92 16.62 -18.83
C ALA A 5 -14.61 15.99 -19.35
N SER A 6 -13.46 16.46 -18.85
CA SER A 6 -12.16 15.88 -19.19
C SER A 6 -12.00 14.45 -18.67
N SER A 7 -12.50 14.16 -17.47
CA SER A 7 -12.47 12.83 -16.86
C SER A 7 -13.30 11.81 -17.64
N GLU A 8 -14.53 12.14 -18.04
CA GLU A 8 -15.39 11.25 -18.82
C GLU A 8 -14.77 10.92 -20.19
N GLN A 9 -14.24 11.94 -20.88
CA GLN A 9 -13.56 11.75 -22.15
C GLN A 9 -12.29 10.89 -22.01
N CYS A 10 -11.50 11.13 -20.96
CA CYS A 10 -10.32 10.33 -20.65
C CYS A 10 -10.68 8.86 -20.42
N LEU A 11 -11.68 8.61 -19.57
CA LEU A 11 -12.14 7.25 -19.25
C LEU A 11 -12.60 6.50 -20.49
N SER A 12 -13.40 7.14 -21.34
CA SER A 12 -13.87 6.55 -22.60
C SER A 12 -12.70 6.13 -23.51
N ARG A 13 -11.67 6.96 -23.62
CA ARG A 13 -10.46 6.65 -24.40
C ARG A 13 -9.65 5.51 -23.79
N ILE A 14 -9.47 5.50 -22.46
CA ILE A 14 -8.79 4.40 -21.76
C ILE A 14 -9.52 3.09 -22.03
N LEU A 15 -10.85 3.04 -21.82
CA LEU A 15 -11.64 1.84 -22.02
C LEU A 15 -11.63 1.36 -23.47
N ALA A 16 -11.59 2.26 -24.45
CA ALA A 16 -11.48 1.90 -25.86
C ALA A 16 -10.10 1.31 -26.23
N GLY A 17 -9.05 1.63 -25.47
CA GLY A 17 -7.68 1.17 -25.72
C GLY A 17 -7.26 -0.06 -24.92
N LEU A 18 -8.04 -0.49 -23.92
CA LEU A 18 -7.73 -1.63 -23.06
C LEU A 18 -8.43 -2.91 -23.52
N ASP A 19 -7.69 -4.02 -23.56
CA ASP A 19 -8.29 -5.35 -23.67
C ASP A 19 -8.72 -5.87 -22.29
N LEU A 20 -10.03 -5.87 -22.05
CA LEU A 20 -10.64 -6.39 -20.83
C LEU A 20 -11.35 -7.73 -21.05
N SER A 21 -11.07 -8.44 -22.15
CA SER A 21 -11.71 -9.71 -22.51
C SER A 21 -11.46 -10.84 -21.50
N PHE A 22 -10.42 -10.70 -20.68
CA PHE A 22 -10.11 -11.64 -19.59
C PHE A 22 -11.09 -11.58 -18.41
N LEU A 23 -11.95 -10.55 -18.33
CA LEU A 23 -13.01 -10.47 -17.34
C LEU A 23 -14.26 -11.21 -17.81
N SER A 24 -14.91 -11.93 -16.91
CA SER A 24 -16.25 -12.45 -17.18
C SER A 24 -17.22 -11.29 -17.44
N GLN A 25 -18.30 -11.51 -18.20
CA GLN A 25 -19.31 -10.45 -18.44
C GLN A 25 -19.86 -9.83 -17.14
N ARG A 26 -20.02 -10.65 -16.09
CA ARG A 26 -20.44 -10.21 -14.77
C ARG A 26 -19.40 -9.30 -14.11
N ASP A 27 -18.13 -9.68 -14.15
CA ASP A 27 -17.04 -8.88 -13.57
C ASP A 27 -16.78 -7.62 -14.38
N LEU A 28 -16.87 -7.66 -15.71
CA LEU A 28 -16.75 -6.48 -16.56
C LEU A 28 -17.83 -5.46 -16.20
N LYS A 29 -19.09 -5.88 -16.09
CA LYS A 29 -20.18 -4.99 -15.67
C LYS A 29 -19.95 -4.42 -14.27
N LEU A 30 -19.50 -5.24 -13.33
CA LEU A 30 -19.19 -4.80 -11.97
C LEU A 30 -18.04 -3.78 -11.96
N PHE A 31 -16.97 -4.06 -12.69
CA PHE A 31 -15.80 -3.19 -12.84
C PHE A 31 -16.19 -1.86 -13.44
N THR A 32 -16.84 -1.86 -14.61
CA THR A 32 -17.25 -0.63 -15.31
C THR A 32 -18.17 0.23 -14.45
N ASN A 33 -19.12 -0.38 -13.73
CA ASN A 33 -20.00 0.38 -12.83
C ASN A 33 -19.23 1.09 -11.72
N ARG A 34 -18.34 0.38 -11.02
CA ARG A 34 -17.55 0.98 -9.93
C ARG A 34 -16.54 1.98 -10.46
N LEU A 35 -15.91 1.69 -11.59
CA LEU A 35 -15.00 2.59 -12.28
C LEU A 35 -15.72 3.89 -12.63
N ASN A 36 -16.90 3.86 -13.24
CA ASN A 36 -17.69 5.06 -13.52
C ASN A 36 -18.03 5.86 -12.25
N SER A 37 -18.30 5.20 -11.12
CA SER A 37 -18.62 5.87 -9.86
C SER A 37 -17.43 6.56 -9.18
N HIS A 38 -16.22 6.05 -9.35
CA HIS A 38 -15.04 6.50 -8.60
C HIS A 38 -13.94 7.12 -9.46
N PHE A 39 -13.99 6.95 -10.79
CA PHE A 39 -12.92 7.40 -11.68
C PHE A 39 -12.77 8.91 -11.71
N HIS A 40 -13.86 9.68 -11.56
CA HIS A 40 -13.73 11.15 -11.54
C HIS A 40 -12.86 11.66 -10.40
N GLU A 41 -13.08 11.14 -9.19
CA GLU A 41 -12.28 11.50 -8.01
C GLU A 41 -10.84 11.00 -8.16
N LEU A 42 -10.67 9.73 -8.60
CA LEU A 42 -9.35 9.17 -8.89
C LEU A 42 -8.58 10.02 -9.91
N PHE A 43 -9.21 10.33 -11.05
CA PHE A 43 -8.64 11.14 -12.12
C PHE A 43 -8.22 12.52 -11.61
N THR A 44 -9.09 13.17 -10.83
CA THR A 44 -8.81 14.52 -10.32
C THR A 44 -7.59 14.52 -9.41
N ARG A 45 -7.51 13.59 -8.44
CA ARG A 45 -6.35 13.49 -7.54
C ARG A 45 -5.07 13.08 -8.27
N TYR A 46 -5.18 12.11 -9.17
CA TYR A 46 -4.05 11.59 -9.93
C TYR A 46 -3.47 12.65 -10.88
N VAL A 47 -4.31 13.34 -11.65
CA VAL A 47 -3.88 14.38 -12.60
C VAL A 47 -3.41 15.64 -11.88
N ASP A 48 -3.93 15.96 -10.69
CA ASP A 48 -3.42 17.08 -9.91
C ASP A 48 -1.96 16.85 -9.45
N VAL A 49 -1.59 15.59 -9.16
CA VAL A 49 -0.21 15.22 -8.82
C VAL A 49 0.66 15.05 -10.06
N TYR A 50 0.18 14.32 -11.08
CA TYR A 50 1.01 13.83 -12.20
C TYR A 50 0.72 14.47 -13.56
N GLY A 51 -0.32 15.30 -13.68
CA GLY A 51 -0.81 15.80 -14.97
C GLY A 51 0.18 16.66 -15.75
N HIS A 52 1.24 17.12 -15.10
CA HIS A 52 2.36 17.83 -15.72
C HIS A 52 3.34 16.89 -16.45
N GLN A 53 3.26 15.57 -16.21
CA GLN A 53 4.12 14.57 -16.84
C GLN A 53 3.55 14.15 -18.20
N PHE A 54 4.43 14.07 -19.21
CA PHE A 54 4.03 13.81 -20.60
C PHE A 54 3.36 12.44 -20.80
N ASP A 55 3.69 11.47 -19.94
CA ASP A 55 3.20 10.09 -19.96
C ASP A 55 2.12 9.82 -18.89
N CYS A 56 1.57 10.86 -18.25
CA CYS A 56 0.52 10.71 -17.24
C CYS A 56 -0.68 9.87 -17.73
N TYR A 57 -1.10 10.05 -18.98
CA TYR A 57 -2.19 9.27 -19.58
C TYR A 57 -1.84 7.79 -19.70
N TYR A 58 -0.60 7.46 -20.06
CA TYR A 58 -0.12 6.09 -20.17
C TYR A 58 -0.20 5.39 -18.81
N HIS A 59 0.38 5.99 -17.76
CA HIS A 59 0.35 5.41 -16.41
C HIS A 59 -1.07 5.30 -15.86
N LEU A 60 -1.95 6.28 -16.12
CA LEU A 60 -3.35 6.17 -15.72
C LEU A 60 -4.09 5.04 -16.44
N SER A 61 -3.79 4.81 -17.72
CA SER A 61 -4.33 3.65 -18.46
C SER A 61 -3.84 2.32 -17.90
N GLN A 62 -2.54 2.22 -17.58
CA GLN A 62 -1.98 1.04 -16.91
C GLN A 62 -2.61 0.82 -15.53
N LEU A 63 -2.83 1.89 -14.75
CA LEU A 63 -3.53 1.79 -13.46
C LEU A 63 -4.90 1.15 -13.63
N VAL A 64 -5.73 1.62 -14.57
CA VAL A 64 -7.06 1.04 -14.83
C VAL A 64 -6.97 -0.44 -15.19
N LEU A 65 -5.96 -0.85 -15.96
CA LEU A 65 -5.71 -2.26 -16.26
C LEU A 65 -5.34 -3.05 -14.99
N SER A 66 -4.46 -2.52 -14.14
CA SER A 66 -4.10 -3.15 -12.85
C SER A 66 -5.30 -3.27 -11.91
N LEU A 67 -6.21 -2.28 -11.89
CA LEU A 67 -7.48 -2.38 -11.15
C LEU A 67 -8.35 -3.53 -11.66
N ALA A 68 -8.47 -3.67 -12.99
CA ALA A 68 -9.22 -4.75 -13.62
C ALA A 68 -8.62 -6.14 -13.31
N MET A 69 -7.29 -6.27 -13.35
CA MET A 69 -6.59 -7.49 -12.95
C MET A 69 -6.81 -7.81 -11.46
N GLY A 70 -6.76 -6.80 -10.59
CA GLY A 70 -7.09 -6.94 -9.18
C GLY A 70 -8.51 -7.49 -8.96
N LEU A 71 -9.51 -7.00 -9.72
CA LEU A 71 -10.88 -7.50 -9.62
C LEU A 71 -11.02 -8.93 -10.16
N LYS A 72 -10.30 -9.27 -11.24
CA LYS A 72 -10.24 -10.63 -11.78
C LYS A 72 -9.76 -11.62 -10.72
N ASN A 73 -8.70 -11.26 -10.00
CA ASN A 73 -8.07 -12.11 -8.98
C ASN A 73 -8.87 -12.16 -7.67
N ARG A 74 -9.86 -11.28 -7.50
CA ARG A 74 -10.68 -11.23 -6.29
C ARG A 74 -11.62 -12.43 -6.20
N LYS A 75 -11.45 -13.23 -5.15
CA LYS A 75 -12.23 -14.46 -4.90
C LYS A 75 -13.74 -14.18 -4.75
N ALA A 76 -14.56 -15.16 -5.12
CA ALA A 76 -16.02 -14.98 -5.16
C ALA A 76 -16.65 -14.68 -3.79
N ASP A 77 -16.10 -15.21 -2.69
CA ASP A 77 -16.50 -14.89 -1.33
C ASP A 77 -16.17 -13.44 -0.96
N LEU A 78 -14.98 -12.95 -1.34
CA LEU A 78 -14.59 -11.55 -1.14
C LEU A 78 -15.45 -10.59 -1.98
N LYS A 79 -15.81 -10.95 -3.21
CA LYS A 79 -16.78 -10.17 -4.02
C LYS A 79 -18.18 -10.12 -3.38
N ARG A 80 -18.60 -11.15 -2.64
CA ARG A 80 -19.84 -11.11 -1.84
C ARG A 80 -19.70 -10.20 -0.64
N LEU A 81 -18.57 -10.27 0.08
CA LEU A 81 -18.26 -9.39 1.20
C LEU A 81 -18.25 -7.91 0.77
N ASP A 82 -17.65 -7.60 -0.37
CA ASP A 82 -17.69 -6.27 -0.99
C ASP A 82 -19.12 -5.78 -1.14
N ARG A 83 -20.00 -6.59 -1.75
CA ARG A 83 -21.39 -6.21 -1.98
C ARG A 83 -22.10 -5.91 -0.67
N ALA A 84 -21.93 -6.76 0.34
CA ALA A 84 -22.54 -6.60 1.66
C ALA A 84 -22.08 -5.30 2.33
N ARG A 85 -20.76 -5.05 2.38
CA ARG A 85 -20.22 -3.83 3.01
C ARG A 85 -20.51 -2.56 2.23
N SER A 86 -20.62 -2.62 0.90
CA SER A 86 -20.98 -1.44 0.10
C SER A 86 -22.46 -1.02 0.22
N HIS A 87 -23.36 -1.88 0.69
CA HIS A 87 -24.79 -1.57 0.82
C HIS A 87 -25.23 -1.52 2.28
N ASP A 88 -24.93 -2.57 3.03
CA ASP A 88 -25.58 -2.86 4.30
C ASP A 88 -24.72 -2.45 5.50
N ASP A 89 -23.39 -2.43 5.34
CA ASP A 89 -22.47 -2.26 6.47
C ASP A 89 -21.21 -1.43 6.13
N LYS A 90 -21.42 -0.21 5.61
CA LYS A 90 -20.33 0.69 5.19
C LYS A 90 -19.43 1.12 6.36
N LEU A 91 -20.02 1.25 7.54
CA LEU A 91 -19.36 1.72 8.76
C LEU A 91 -19.16 0.59 9.77
N TRP A 92 -18.97 -0.64 9.29
CA TRP A 92 -18.74 -1.83 10.13
C TRP A 92 -17.64 -1.61 11.18
N HIS A 93 -16.61 -0.85 10.81
CA HIS A 93 -15.46 -0.53 11.64
C HIS A 93 -15.76 0.51 12.74
N GLN A 94 -16.94 1.14 12.71
CA GLN A 94 -17.41 2.11 13.72
C GLN A 94 -18.44 1.51 14.68
N GLN A 95 -18.83 0.24 14.50
CA GLN A 95 -19.78 -0.42 15.39
C GLN A 95 -19.18 -0.65 16.77
N GLU A 96 -20.00 -0.56 17.81
CA GLU A 96 -19.60 -0.71 19.22
C GLU A 96 -19.09 -2.12 19.57
N ASN A 97 -19.45 -3.11 18.75
CA ASN A 97 -18.99 -4.49 18.89
C ASN A 97 -17.57 -4.71 18.36
N GLN A 98 -16.91 -3.68 17.80
CA GLN A 98 -15.55 -3.82 17.27
C GLN A 98 -14.51 -3.80 18.39
N VAL A 99 -13.91 -4.97 18.65
CA VAL A 99 -12.82 -5.14 19.62
C VAL A 99 -11.59 -5.67 18.90
N GLY A 100 -10.51 -4.88 18.93
CA GLY A 100 -9.27 -5.16 18.23
C GLY A 100 -8.14 -5.64 19.13
N MET A 101 -7.31 -6.52 18.59
CA MET A 101 -6.02 -6.88 19.14
C MET A 101 -4.96 -6.77 18.04
N ALA A 102 -3.75 -6.30 18.40
CA ALA A 102 -2.57 -6.39 17.56
C ALA A 102 -1.59 -7.40 18.15
N CYS A 103 -0.95 -8.22 17.30
CA CYS A 103 0.05 -9.17 17.74
C CYS A 103 1.08 -9.48 16.65
N TYR A 104 2.30 -9.77 17.08
CA TYR A 104 3.28 -10.49 16.28
C TYR A 104 2.87 -11.97 16.19
N VAL A 105 2.97 -12.56 15.00
CA VAL A 105 2.60 -13.96 14.76
C VAL A 105 3.49 -14.85 15.62
N ASP A 106 4.80 -14.79 15.44
CA ASP A 106 5.82 -15.57 16.14
C ASP A 106 5.73 -15.49 17.67
N LEU A 107 5.38 -14.33 18.22
CA LEU A 107 5.24 -14.15 19.68
C LEU A 107 3.91 -14.66 20.24
N MET A 108 2.88 -14.81 19.42
CA MET A 108 1.56 -15.29 19.84
C MET A 108 1.38 -16.77 19.51
N GLY A 109 1.60 -17.17 18.26
CA GLY A 109 1.64 -18.55 17.77
C GLY A 109 2.79 -18.65 16.78
N PRO A 110 3.86 -19.42 17.07
CA PRO A 110 5.13 -19.38 16.34
C PRO A 110 5.00 -19.43 14.80
N THR A 111 3.92 -20.03 14.29
CA THR A 111 3.52 -20.05 12.89
C THR A 111 2.08 -19.58 12.65
N LEU A 112 1.74 -19.22 11.41
CA LEU A 112 0.38 -18.86 10.99
C LEU A 112 -0.65 -19.94 11.30
N THR A 113 -0.26 -21.22 11.24
CA THR A 113 -1.13 -22.36 11.53
C THR A 113 -1.43 -22.48 13.02
N GLU A 114 -0.42 -22.27 13.88
CA GLU A 114 -0.62 -22.23 15.33
C GLU A 114 -1.42 -21.00 15.76
N LEU A 115 -1.24 -19.87 15.08
CA LEU A 115 -2.08 -18.70 15.29
C LEU A 115 -3.54 -18.98 14.89
N GLN A 116 -3.78 -19.68 13.77
CA GLN A 116 -5.11 -20.12 13.38
C GLN A 116 -5.77 -21.00 14.45
N ALA A 117 -4.99 -21.88 15.11
CA ALA A 117 -5.49 -22.72 16.19
C ALA A 117 -5.95 -21.92 17.43
N LYS A 118 -5.57 -20.64 17.56
CA LYS A 118 -6.02 -19.75 18.64
C LYS A 118 -7.33 -19.02 18.36
N ILE A 119 -7.95 -19.20 17.20
CA ILE A 119 -9.25 -18.56 16.89
C ILE A 119 -10.31 -18.79 17.98
N PRO A 120 -10.47 -19.99 18.59
CA PRO A 120 -11.40 -20.16 19.71
C PRO A 120 -11.10 -19.26 20.91
N TYR A 121 -9.81 -19.03 21.23
CA TYR A 121 -9.40 -18.11 22.28
C TYR A 121 -9.74 -16.66 21.90
N PHE A 122 -9.44 -16.24 20.67
CA PHE A 122 -9.79 -14.90 20.18
C PHE A 122 -11.30 -14.63 20.25
N LYS A 123 -12.11 -15.62 19.88
CA LYS A 123 -13.58 -15.54 20.05
C LYS A 123 -13.99 -15.45 21.51
N SER A 124 -13.36 -16.19 22.41
CA SER A 124 -13.68 -16.15 23.85
C SER A 124 -13.36 -14.79 24.48
N LEU A 125 -12.37 -14.07 23.96
CA LEU A 125 -12.04 -12.69 24.33
C LEU A 125 -13.03 -11.67 23.74
N GLY A 126 -13.90 -12.08 22.81
CA GLY A 126 -14.79 -11.17 22.08
C GLY A 126 -14.11 -10.39 20.96
N LEU A 127 -12.95 -10.84 20.47
CA LEU A 127 -12.26 -10.15 19.36
C LEU A 127 -13.08 -10.25 18.08
N THR A 128 -13.20 -9.14 17.38
CA THR A 128 -13.78 -9.04 16.03
C THR A 128 -12.78 -8.47 15.03
N TYR A 129 -11.58 -8.14 15.49
CA TYR A 129 -10.52 -7.50 14.71
C TYR A 129 -9.16 -8.01 15.19
N LEU A 130 -8.30 -8.42 14.26
CA LEU A 130 -6.96 -8.92 14.54
C LEU A 130 -5.96 -8.28 13.57
N HIS A 131 -5.10 -7.40 14.09
CA HIS A 131 -3.97 -6.83 13.35
C HIS A 131 -2.74 -7.69 13.55
N LEU A 132 -2.23 -8.26 12.47
CA LEU A 132 -0.95 -8.95 12.46
C LEU A 132 0.15 -7.94 12.11
N MET A 133 1.15 -7.84 12.97
CA MET A 133 2.39 -7.10 12.67
C MET A 133 3.05 -7.65 11.38
N PRO A 134 4.00 -6.92 10.76
CA PRO A 134 4.56 -7.31 9.47
C PRO A 134 5.03 -8.77 9.43
N LEU A 135 4.53 -9.50 8.42
CA LEU A 135 4.72 -10.95 8.28
C LEU A 135 5.29 -11.35 6.92
N TYR A 136 5.61 -10.37 6.08
CA TYR A 136 6.14 -10.59 4.74
C TYR A 136 7.63 -10.92 4.77
N ALA A 137 8.17 -11.37 3.65
CA ALA A 137 9.61 -11.54 3.50
C ALA A 137 10.32 -10.21 3.73
N SER A 138 11.37 -10.25 4.54
CA SER A 138 12.20 -9.12 4.99
C SER A 138 13.65 -9.60 5.19
N PRO A 139 14.64 -8.70 5.33
CA PRO A 139 16.03 -9.08 5.57
C PRO A 139 16.19 -10.00 6.78
N GLU A 140 17.16 -10.91 6.73
CA GLU A 140 17.55 -11.69 7.89
C GLU A 140 18.28 -10.80 8.93
N GLY A 141 18.05 -11.05 10.21
CA GLY A 141 18.61 -10.22 11.28
C GLY A 141 17.76 -8.99 11.56
N ASP A 142 18.33 -7.80 11.40
CA ASP A 142 17.60 -6.55 11.63
C ASP A 142 16.77 -6.17 10.40
N SER A 143 15.46 -6.13 10.60
CA SER A 143 14.46 -5.78 9.59
C SER A 143 13.47 -4.74 10.12
N ASP A 144 13.81 -4.05 11.21
CA ASP A 144 12.89 -3.17 11.93
C ASP A 144 11.60 -3.90 12.31
N GLY A 145 11.72 -5.11 12.87
CA GLY A 145 10.57 -5.96 13.22
C GLY A 145 9.69 -6.36 12.02
N GLY A 146 10.28 -6.47 10.82
CA GLY A 146 9.60 -6.83 9.58
C GLY A 146 9.08 -5.65 8.75
N TYR A 147 9.25 -4.40 9.21
CA TYR A 147 8.87 -3.21 8.45
C TYR A 147 9.78 -2.95 7.24
N ALA A 148 10.98 -3.51 7.19
CA ALA A 148 11.80 -3.55 5.97
C ALA A 148 11.33 -4.66 5.00
N VAL A 149 10.29 -4.40 4.21
CA VAL A 149 9.68 -5.41 3.32
C VAL A 149 10.53 -5.69 2.07
N SER A 150 10.91 -6.95 1.86
CA SER A 150 11.63 -7.43 0.67
C SER A 150 10.72 -8.03 -0.41
N ASP A 151 9.56 -8.58 -0.04
CA ASP A 151 8.57 -9.09 -1.00
C ASP A 151 7.17 -9.19 -0.36
N TYR A 152 6.24 -8.29 -0.70
CA TYR A 152 4.84 -8.33 -0.22
C TYR A 152 4.11 -9.62 -0.61
N ARG A 153 4.60 -10.33 -1.63
CA ARG A 153 3.95 -11.53 -2.17
C ARG A 153 4.51 -12.83 -1.59
N LYS A 154 5.33 -12.74 -0.55
CA LYS A 154 5.85 -13.87 0.21
C LYS A 154 5.70 -13.59 1.70
N VAL A 155 5.21 -14.58 2.43
CA VAL A 155 5.29 -14.61 3.90
C VAL A 155 6.72 -14.93 4.30
N ASN A 156 7.19 -14.38 5.43
CA ASN A 156 8.44 -14.80 6.05
C ASN A 156 8.40 -16.33 6.29
N PRO A 157 9.35 -17.10 5.75
CA PRO A 157 9.30 -18.56 5.78
C PRO A 157 9.28 -19.15 7.20
N VAL A 158 9.74 -18.41 8.22
CA VAL A 158 9.65 -18.83 9.63
C VAL A 158 8.20 -18.85 10.11
N LEU A 159 7.36 -17.94 9.61
CA LEU A 159 5.95 -17.81 10.00
C LEU A 159 5.05 -18.75 9.18
N GLY A 160 5.46 -19.09 7.95
CA GLY A 160 4.71 -19.95 7.04
C GLY A 160 4.79 -19.49 5.60
N ASN A 161 3.70 -19.67 4.84
CA ASN A 161 3.61 -19.31 3.43
C ASN A 161 2.29 -18.59 3.07
N MET A 162 2.21 -18.09 1.83
CA MET A 162 1.04 -17.35 1.34
C MET A 162 -0.27 -18.13 1.43
N LYS A 163 -0.26 -19.45 1.22
CA LYS A 163 -1.48 -20.27 1.29
C LYS A 163 -1.99 -20.37 2.72
N GLU A 164 -1.08 -20.45 3.69
CA GLU A 164 -1.43 -20.46 5.12
C GLU A 164 -2.00 -19.11 5.56
N LEU A 165 -1.46 -17.99 5.05
CA LEU A 165 -2.02 -16.67 5.31
C LEU A 165 -3.43 -16.52 4.72
N GLU A 166 -3.66 -17.00 3.49
CA GLU A 166 -4.99 -17.01 2.89
C GLU A 166 -5.98 -17.91 3.67
N ALA A 167 -5.52 -19.06 4.15
CA ALA A 167 -6.30 -19.98 4.99
C ALA A 167 -6.66 -19.33 6.33
N LEU A 168 -5.69 -18.70 7.00
CA LEU A 168 -5.91 -17.95 8.24
C LEU A 168 -6.90 -16.80 8.01
N SER A 169 -6.73 -16.02 6.94
CA SER A 169 -7.63 -14.92 6.58
C SER A 169 -9.06 -15.42 6.42
N LYS A 170 -9.26 -16.54 5.72
CA LYS A 170 -10.58 -17.17 5.59
C LYS A 170 -11.13 -17.67 6.93
N ALA A 171 -10.32 -18.36 7.73
CA ALA A 171 -10.75 -18.90 9.02
C ALA A 171 -11.14 -17.79 10.01
N LEU A 172 -10.40 -16.68 10.03
CA LEU A 172 -10.75 -15.48 10.80
C LEU A 172 -12.09 -14.90 10.35
N ARG A 173 -12.30 -14.73 9.03
CA ARG A 173 -13.59 -14.25 8.50
C ARG A 173 -14.75 -15.16 8.87
N ASP A 174 -14.59 -16.48 8.74
CA ASP A 174 -15.61 -17.48 9.11
C ASP A 174 -15.91 -17.44 10.63
N ALA A 175 -14.94 -16.99 11.44
CA ALA A 175 -15.09 -16.77 12.87
C ALA A 175 -15.67 -15.40 13.27
N GLY A 176 -15.91 -14.50 12.31
CA GLY A 176 -16.37 -13.12 12.57
C GLY A 176 -15.24 -12.16 12.95
N ILE A 177 -13.99 -12.49 12.64
CA ILE A 177 -12.80 -11.71 12.98
C ILE A 177 -12.21 -11.08 11.71
N ASN A 178 -12.04 -9.76 11.74
CA ASN A 178 -11.49 -8.95 10.67
C ASN A 178 -9.97 -8.96 10.72
N LEU A 179 -9.34 -9.60 9.73
CA LEU A 179 -7.88 -9.55 9.57
C LEU A 179 -7.44 -8.15 9.12
N VAL A 180 -6.44 -7.60 9.79
CA VAL A 180 -5.74 -6.38 9.38
C VAL A 180 -4.27 -6.64 9.19
N LEU A 181 -3.74 -6.10 8.10
CA LEU A 181 -2.36 -6.25 7.69
C LEU A 181 -1.69 -4.88 7.59
N ASP A 182 -0.39 -4.82 7.88
CA ASP A 182 0.42 -3.67 7.51
C ASP A 182 0.55 -3.56 5.99
N PHE A 183 0.43 -2.32 5.52
CA PHE A 183 0.78 -1.91 4.17
C PHE A 183 1.90 -0.89 4.27
N VAL A 184 3.13 -1.41 4.31
CA VAL A 184 4.35 -0.61 4.28
C VAL A 184 4.52 -0.07 2.89
N PHE A 185 4.16 1.19 2.66
CA PHE A 185 4.08 1.75 1.32
C PHE A 185 5.01 2.94 1.11
N ASN A 186 5.50 3.57 2.18
CA ASN A 186 6.50 4.64 2.05
C ASN A 186 7.86 4.12 1.54
N HIS A 187 8.25 2.92 1.94
CA HIS A 187 9.60 2.39 1.70
C HIS A 187 9.60 0.88 1.49
N THR A 188 10.68 0.36 0.94
CA THR A 188 10.96 -1.09 0.89
C THR A 188 12.30 -1.38 1.56
N SER A 189 12.62 -2.66 1.82
CA SER A 189 14.01 -3.01 2.14
C SER A 189 14.93 -2.71 0.94
N ASP A 190 16.21 -2.47 1.18
CA ASP A 190 17.27 -2.46 0.16
C ASP A 190 17.43 -3.83 -0.54
N GLU A 191 16.93 -4.89 0.08
CA GLU A 191 16.82 -6.24 -0.46
C GLU A 191 15.59 -6.50 -1.35
N HIS A 192 14.70 -5.50 -1.52
CA HIS A 192 13.48 -5.65 -2.31
C HIS A 192 13.85 -5.82 -3.79
N ARG A 193 13.01 -6.54 -4.57
CA ARG A 193 13.28 -6.78 -6.01
C ARG A 193 13.51 -5.47 -6.81
N TRP A 194 12.84 -4.39 -6.42
CA TRP A 194 13.02 -3.07 -7.04
C TRP A 194 14.36 -2.45 -6.65
N ALA A 195 14.72 -2.46 -5.37
CA ALA A 195 16.03 -1.98 -4.91
C ALA A 195 17.18 -2.80 -5.50
N LYS A 196 17.06 -4.14 -5.56
CA LYS A 196 18.00 -5.04 -6.23
C LYS A 196 18.17 -4.70 -7.73
N ALA A 197 17.09 -4.40 -8.44
CA ALA A 197 17.17 -3.97 -9.83
C ALA A 197 17.84 -2.58 -9.97
N ALA A 198 17.52 -1.64 -9.08
CA ALA A 198 18.16 -0.33 -9.02
C ALA A 198 19.68 -0.44 -8.77
N LEU A 199 20.08 -1.32 -7.85
CA LEU A 199 21.48 -1.66 -7.54
C LEU A 199 22.23 -2.22 -8.76
N THR A 200 21.55 -2.94 -9.65
CA THR A 200 22.14 -3.46 -10.89
C THR A 200 22.15 -2.47 -12.06
N GLY A 201 21.68 -1.23 -11.83
CA GLY A 201 21.73 -0.16 -12.84
C GLY A 201 20.47 -0.03 -13.72
N ASP A 202 19.35 -0.68 -13.37
CA ASP A 202 18.10 -0.47 -14.11
C ASP A 202 17.54 0.93 -13.81
N GLU A 203 17.61 1.82 -14.80
CA GLU A 203 17.17 3.22 -14.68
C GLU A 203 15.70 3.36 -14.26
N ASN A 204 14.82 2.44 -14.68
CA ASN A 204 13.41 2.50 -14.31
C ASN A 204 13.24 2.28 -12.80
N TYR A 205 13.97 1.32 -12.23
CA TYR A 205 13.92 1.03 -10.80
C TYR A 205 14.80 1.97 -9.97
N GLN A 206 15.84 2.58 -10.54
CA GLN A 206 16.52 3.70 -9.88
C GLN A 206 15.55 4.87 -9.66
N ASN A 207 14.69 5.16 -10.63
CA ASN A 207 13.61 6.15 -10.50
C ASN A 207 12.46 5.73 -9.56
N TYR A 208 12.49 4.52 -8.98
CA TYR A 208 11.57 4.14 -7.90
C TYR A 208 12.00 4.68 -6.54
N TYR A 209 13.23 5.18 -6.43
CA TYR A 209 13.80 5.71 -5.19
C TYR A 209 14.33 7.11 -5.41
N TYR A 210 14.65 7.82 -4.32
CA TYR A 210 15.36 9.10 -4.38
C TYR A 210 16.86 8.85 -4.29
N LEU A 211 17.55 8.96 -5.42
CA LEU A 211 18.99 8.74 -5.55
C LEU A 211 19.70 10.05 -5.95
N PHE A 212 20.84 10.33 -5.32
CA PHE A 212 21.61 11.55 -5.57
C PHE A 212 23.10 11.23 -5.76
N ASP A 213 23.76 11.88 -6.71
CA ASP A 213 25.17 11.64 -7.02
C ASP A 213 26.12 12.15 -5.93
N ASP A 214 25.71 13.20 -5.21
CA ASP A 214 26.48 13.82 -4.14
C ASP A 214 25.58 14.35 -3.01
N ARG A 215 26.18 15.02 -2.03
CA ARG A 215 25.49 15.57 -0.86
C ARG A 215 24.80 16.92 -1.11
N THR A 216 24.95 17.54 -2.27
CA THR A 216 24.45 18.91 -2.54
C THR A 216 22.95 19.04 -2.30
N ILE A 217 22.16 18.11 -2.83
CA ILE A 217 20.70 18.09 -2.65
C ILE A 217 20.30 17.46 -1.29
N PRO A 218 20.86 16.30 -0.87
CA PRO A 218 20.64 15.77 0.49
C PRO A 218 20.83 16.80 1.60
N ASP A 219 21.93 17.56 1.59
CA ASP A 219 22.25 18.56 2.62
C ASP A 219 21.25 19.74 2.64
N GLN A 220 20.61 20.05 1.51
CA GLN A 220 19.55 21.05 1.47
C GLN A 220 18.26 20.53 2.11
N TYR A 221 17.91 19.27 1.87
CA TYR A 221 16.76 18.65 2.52
C TYR A 221 16.95 18.56 4.04
N GLU A 222 18.11 18.05 4.50
CA GLU A 222 18.42 17.83 5.92
C GLU A 222 18.26 19.09 6.80
N GLN A 223 18.28 20.29 6.22
CA GLN A 223 18.03 21.55 6.96
C GLN A 223 16.63 21.62 7.58
N SER A 224 15.65 20.91 7.01
CA SER A 224 14.24 20.95 7.44
C SER A 224 13.70 19.59 7.89
N LEU A 225 14.44 18.49 7.67
CA LEU A 225 13.97 17.15 8.02
C LEU A 225 14.12 16.85 9.51
N ARG A 226 13.17 16.07 10.03
CA ARG A 226 13.22 15.54 11.39
C ARG A 226 13.95 14.19 11.40
N GLU A 227 14.91 14.01 12.30
CA GLU A 227 15.52 12.69 12.53
C GLU A 227 14.54 11.79 13.30
N ILE A 228 14.10 10.68 12.68
CA ILE A 228 13.17 9.72 13.30
C ILE A 228 13.88 8.82 14.31
N PHE A 229 15.08 8.34 13.96
CA PHE A 229 15.88 7.44 14.81
C PHE A 229 17.26 8.03 15.14
N PRO A 230 17.34 9.20 15.81
CA PRO A 230 18.60 9.92 16.04
C PRO A 230 19.60 9.15 16.91
N GLN A 231 19.13 8.16 17.68
CA GLN A 231 19.97 7.28 18.50
C GLN A 231 20.57 6.11 17.70
N VAL A 232 19.95 5.74 16.58
CA VAL A 232 20.40 4.66 15.69
C VAL A 232 21.28 5.22 14.58
N ARG A 233 20.88 6.35 13.99
CA ARG A 233 21.58 7.00 12.88
C ARG A 233 21.29 8.50 12.83
N ARG A 234 22.15 9.23 12.11
CA ARG A 234 21.93 10.64 11.79
C ARG A 234 21.38 10.80 10.37
N GLY A 235 20.56 11.83 10.21
CA GLY A 235 19.99 12.24 8.93
C GLY A 235 19.06 11.21 8.27
N SER A 236 18.59 11.58 7.08
CA SER A 236 17.63 10.81 6.28
C SER A 236 18.20 10.26 4.97
N PHE A 237 19.53 10.28 4.80
CA PHE A 237 20.19 9.78 3.59
C PHE A 237 21.35 8.83 3.91
N THR A 238 21.47 7.75 3.14
CA THR A 238 22.51 6.72 3.29
C THR A 238 23.35 6.65 2.02
N TRP A 239 24.68 6.61 2.14
CA TRP A 239 25.55 6.33 1.00
C TRP A 239 25.49 4.84 0.64
N ASN A 240 25.21 4.54 -0.63
CA ASN A 240 25.26 3.19 -1.16
C ASN A 240 26.53 2.99 -1.99
N GLU A 241 27.43 2.14 -1.51
CA GLU A 241 28.73 1.88 -2.17
C GLU A 241 28.59 1.20 -3.53
N THR A 242 27.56 0.38 -3.75
CA THR A 242 27.38 -0.32 -5.02
C THR A 242 26.98 0.63 -6.15
N MET A 243 26.04 1.54 -5.88
CA MET A 243 25.58 2.53 -6.86
C MET A 243 26.41 3.79 -6.90
N GLN A 244 27.27 4.01 -5.89
CA GLN A 244 27.99 5.28 -5.66
C GLN A 244 27.02 6.47 -5.65
N LYS A 245 25.92 6.33 -4.90
CA LYS A 245 24.85 7.34 -4.77
C LYS A 245 24.36 7.41 -3.33
N TRP A 246 23.86 8.58 -2.93
CA TRP A 246 23.07 8.76 -1.72
C TRP A 246 21.63 8.35 -1.97
N VAL A 247 21.06 7.56 -1.06
CA VAL A 247 19.68 7.09 -1.10
C VAL A 247 18.89 7.72 0.04
N TRP A 248 17.66 8.17 -0.24
CA TRP A 248 16.74 8.61 0.81
C TRP A 248 16.26 7.42 1.65
N THR A 249 16.50 7.51 2.95
CA THR A 249 16.22 6.49 3.95
C THR A 249 15.80 7.19 5.24
N THR A 250 14.52 7.58 5.34
CA THR A 250 13.94 8.32 6.47
C THR A 250 14.08 7.52 7.78
N PHE A 251 13.98 6.20 7.67
CA PHE A 251 14.06 5.24 8.76
C PHE A 251 15.46 4.60 8.78
N ASN A 252 15.59 3.28 8.90
CA ASN A 252 16.88 2.61 8.89
C ASN A 252 17.56 2.68 7.51
N SER A 253 18.88 2.47 7.47
CA SER A 253 19.68 2.53 6.21
C SER A 253 19.26 1.49 5.18
N PHE A 254 18.67 0.38 5.64
CA PHE A 254 18.12 -0.68 4.82
C PHE A 254 16.65 -0.44 4.42
N GLN A 255 16.03 0.70 4.79
CA GLN A 255 14.67 1.08 4.41
C GLN A 255 14.73 2.26 3.43
N TRP A 256 14.53 1.97 2.13
CA TRP A 256 14.66 2.96 1.06
C TRP A 256 13.31 3.56 0.71
N ASP A 257 13.20 4.88 0.84
CA ASP A 257 11.98 5.63 0.54
C ASP A 257 11.65 5.57 -0.95
N LEU A 258 10.41 5.19 -1.25
CA LEU A 258 9.86 5.13 -2.60
C LEU A 258 9.56 6.53 -3.12
N ASN A 259 9.86 6.74 -4.41
CA ASN A 259 9.68 8.00 -5.08
C ASN A 259 8.27 8.14 -5.69
N TYR A 260 7.34 8.65 -4.89
CA TYR A 260 5.98 8.89 -5.34
C TYR A 260 5.81 10.03 -6.34
N SER A 261 6.85 10.83 -6.63
CA SER A 261 6.76 11.75 -7.77
C SER A 261 6.76 11.00 -9.11
N ASN A 262 7.14 9.72 -9.11
CA ASN A 262 7.04 8.82 -10.25
C ASN A 262 5.68 8.08 -10.25
N PRO A 263 4.80 8.30 -11.25
CA PRO A 263 3.50 7.61 -11.34
C PRO A 263 3.59 6.08 -11.44
N ALA A 264 4.72 5.55 -11.94
CA ALA A 264 4.95 4.11 -11.97
C ALA A 264 5.03 3.50 -10.55
N VAL A 265 5.57 4.24 -9.58
CA VAL A 265 5.63 3.82 -8.17
C VAL A 265 4.24 3.74 -7.57
N PHE A 266 3.38 4.76 -7.81
CA PHE A 266 2.00 4.73 -7.37
C PHE A 266 1.24 3.51 -7.91
N ASN A 267 1.42 3.21 -9.20
CA ASN A 267 0.81 2.05 -9.84
C ASN A 267 1.33 0.73 -9.26
N ALA A 268 2.64 0.57 -9.12
CA ALA A 268 3.26 -0.63 -8.57
C ALA A 268 2.80 -0.88 -7.12
N ILE A 269 2.73 0.16 -6.30
CA ILE A 269 2.22 0.06 -4.93
C ILE A 269 0.71 -0.22 -4.90
N THR A 270 -0.07 0.34 -5.85
CA THR A 270 -1.49 -0.03 -6.00
C THR A 270 -1.64 -1.53 -6.27
N GLU A 271 -0.77 -2.12 -7.07
CA GLU A 271 -0.81 -3.57 -7.32
C GLU A 271 -0.53 -4.39 -6.05
N GLU A 272 0.45 -4.00 -5.23
CA GLU A 272 0.71 -4.67 -3.96
C GLU A 272 -0.45 -4.49 -2.97
N MET A 273 -1.06 -3.30 -2.92
CA MET A 273 -2.28 -3.05 -2.14
C MET A 273 -3.42 -3.99 -2.55
N LEU A 274 -3.67 -4.13 -3.85
CA LEU A 274 -4.73 -5.00 -4.39
C LEU A 274 -4.42 -6.48 -4.19
N PHE A 275 -3.14 -6.86 -4.22
CA PHE A 275 -2.71 -8.20 -3.86
C PHE A 275 -3.07 -8.51 -2.40
N LEU A 276 -2.70 -7.64 -1.45
CA LEU A 276 -3.03 -7.80 -0.04
C LEU A 276 -4.55 -7.83 0.20
N ALA A 277 -5.29 -6.95 -0.46
CA ALA A 277 -6.75 -6.94 -0.42
C ALA A 277 -7.38 -8.26 -0.92
N ASN A 278 -6.72 -8.96 -1.84
CA ASN A 278 -7.17 -10.25 -2.39
C ASN A 278 -6.75 -11.47 -1.56
N ILE A 279 -5.80 -11.33 -0.63
CA ILE A 279 -5.60 -12.29 0.47
C ILE A 279 -6.88 -12.35 1.34
N GLY A 280 -7.55 -11.20 1.48
CA GLY A 280 -8.86 -11.08 2.13
C GLY A 280 -8.81 -10.38 3.49
N CYS A 281 -7.86 -9.46 3.69
CA CYS A 281 -7.88 -8.54 4.82
C CYS A 281 -9.12 -7.62 4.77
N ALA A 282 -9.57 -7.19 5.93
CA ALA A 282 -10.65 -6.24 6.10
C ALA A 282 -10.14 -4.79 6.18
N ALA A 283 -8.89 -4.59 6.61
CA ALA A 283 -8.24 -3.29 6.58
C ALA A 283 -6.74 -3.41 6.30
N LEU A 284 -6.17 -2.31 5.80
CA LEU A 284 -4.74 -2.12 5.63
C LEU A 284 -4.28 -0.95 6.53
N ARG A 285 -3.29 -1.19 7.39
CA ARG A 285 -2.60 -0.12 8.15
C ARG A 285 -1.64 0.59 7.20
N LEU A 286 -1.85 1.88 6.98
CA LEU A 286 -0.99 2.72 6.16
C LEU A 286 0.22 3.14 6.98
N ASP A 287 1.33 2.42 6.86
CA ASP A 287 2.55 2.70 7.59
C ASP A 287 3.27 3.93 7.02
N ALA A 288 3.71 4.84 7.89
CA ALA A 288 4.51 6.00 7.51
C ALA A 288 3.85 6.90 6.45
N LEU A 289 2.52 7.01 6.46
CA LEU A 289 1.75 7.72 5.43
C LEU A 289 2.11 9.22 5.31
N ALA A 290 2.57 9.83 6.38
CA ALA A 290 2.99 11.23 6.41
C ALA A 290 4.19 11.49 5.48
N PHE A 291 5.02 10.48 5.22
CA PHE A 291 6.33 10.66 4.59
C PHE A 291 6.32 10.45 3.07
N ILE A 292 5.22 10.00 2.47
CA ILE A 292 5.22 9.53 1.07
C ILE A 292 5.49 10.62 0.02
N TRP A 293 5.55 11.90 0.39
CA TRP A 293 5.81 12.98 -0.55
C TRP A 293 6.90 13.93 -0.05
N LYS A 294 7.92 14.13 -0.88
CA LYS A 294 9.09 14.94 -0.55
C LYS A 294 9.04 16.29 -1.27
N GLN A 295 9.22 17.39 -0.54
CA GLN A 295 9.24 18.74 -1.09
C GLN A 295 10.37 19.56 -0.47
N MET A 296 11.25 20.09 -1.32
CA MET A 296 12.41 20.89 -0.88
C MET A 296 11.97 22.08 -0.04
N GLY A 297 12.70 22.36 1.04
CA GLY A 297 12.40 23.44 1.98
C GLY A 297 11.28 23.15 2.98
N THR A 298 10.71 21.94 2.98
CA THR A 298 9.70 21.48 3.95
C THR A 298 10.26 20.35 4.82
N ASN A 299 9.54 19.96 5.87
CA ASN A 299 9.86 18.76 6.66
C ASN A 299 9.55 17.44 5.94
N CYS A 300 8.95 17.47 4.74
CA CYS A 300 8.55 16.29 3.97
C CYS A 300 7.60 15.34 4.70
N GLU A 301 6.85 15.87 5.68
CA GLU A 301 5.77 15.19 6.41
C GLU A 301 4.44 15.88 6.05
N ASN A 302 3.34 15.12 5.96
CA ASN A 302 1.96 15.63 5.79
C ASN A 302 1.77 16.59 4.60
N GLN A 303 2.55 16.40 3.54
CA GLN A 303 2.46 17.26 2.36
C GLN A 303 1.11 17.08 1.65
N PRO A 304 0.53 18.12 1.02
CA PRO A 304 -0.79 18.02 0.37
C PRO A 304 -0.90 16.88 -0.66
N ASN A 305 0.18 16.59 -1.39
CA ASN A 305 0.19 15.51 -2.36
C ASN A 305 0.19 14.12 -1.71
N ALA A 306 0.70 13.96 -0.49
CA ALA A 306 0.54 12.70 0.27
C ALA A 306 -0.95 12.38 0.49
N HIS A 307 -1.72 13.35 0.97
CA HIS A 307 -3.17 13.18 1.17
C HIS A 307 -3.92 12.87 -0.14
N LYS A 308 -3.58 13.55 -1.24
CA LYS A 308 -4.18 13.28 -2.55
C LYS A 308 -3.91 11.86 -3.03
N LEU A 309 -2.68 11.36 -2.86
CA LEU A 309 -2.32 10.00 -3.24
C LEU A 309 -3.04 8.96 -2.37
N ILE A 310 -3.18 9.20 -1.06
CA ILE A 310 -3.95 8.32 -0.17
C ILE A 310 -5.44 8.27 -0.58
N GLN A 311 -6.02 9.42 -0.96
CA GLN A 311 -7.38 9.47 -1.50
C GLN A 311 -7.49 8.73 -2.83
N ALA A 312 -6.49 8.84 -3.71
CA ALA A 312 -6.42 8.09 -4.96
C ALA A 312 -6.33 6.56 -4.70
N PHE A 313 -5.49 6.11 -3.78
CA PHE A 313 -5.43 4.71 -3.34
C PHE A 313 -6.79 4.22 -2.83
N ASN A 314 -7.51 5.04 -2.06
CA ASN A 314 -8.85 4.69 -1.59
C ASN A 314 -9.82 4.53 -2.76
N CYS A 315 -9.77 5.41 -3.77
CA CYS A 315 -10.58 5.25 -4.98
C CYS A 315 -10.27 3.93 -5.71
N CYS A 316 -8.98 3.56 -5.84
CA CYS A 316 -8.56 2.28 -6.38
C CYS A 316 -9.16 1.09 -5.60
N LEU A 317 -9.16 1.14 -4.26
CA LEU A 317 -9.84 0.13 -3.43
C LEU A 317 -11.35 0.11 -3.65
N GLN A 318 -12.03 1.26 -3.72
CA GLN A 318 -13.48 1.29 -3.93
C GLN A 318 -13.88 0.70 -5.29
N ILE A 319 -13.01 0.82 -6.30
CA ILE A 319 -13.20 0.19 -7.61
C ILE A 319 -13.07 -1.33 -7.54
N THR A 320 -12.03 -1.84 -6.85
CA THR A 320 -11.66 -3.26 -6.92
C THR A 320 -12.14 -4.08 -5.72
N ALA A 321 -11.97 -3.58 -4.50
CA ALA A 321 -12.14 -4.27 -3.24
C ALA A 321 -12.79 -3.39 -2.14
N PRO A 322 -14.02 -2.89 -2.32
CA PRO A 322 -14.65 -1.91 -1.43
C PRO A 322 -14.97 -2.42 0.00
N ALA A 323 -14.82 -3.72 0.28
CA ALA A 323 -14.88 -4.23 1.66
C ALA A 323 -13.68 -3.81 2.53
N VAL A 324 -12.57 -3.39 1.90
CA VAL A 324 -11.31 -3.06 2.58
C VAL A 324 -11.30 -1.57 2.93
N VAL A 325 -10.91 -1.27 4.17
CA VAL A 325 -10.73 0.10 4.66
C VAL A 325 -9.27 0.39 4.99
N PHE A 326 -8.91 1.67 5.06
CA PHE A 326 -7.60 2.07 5.57
C PHE A 326 -7.63 2.38 7.06
N LYS A 327 -6.56 2.02 7.75
CA LYS A 327 -6.23 2.48 9.10
C LYS A 327 -5.00 3.39 8.99
N SER A 328 -5.19 4.68 9.23
CA SER A 328 -4.11 5.67 9.25
C SER A 328 -3.15 5.39 10.41
N GLU A 329 -1.84 5.42 10.16
CA GLU A 329 -0.82 5.60 11.19
C GLU A 329 -0.10 6.93 10.96
N ALA A 330 -0.56 7.96 11.65
CA ALA A 330 0.04 9.28 11.64
C ALA A 330 0.43 9.64 13.08
N ILE A 331 1.69 9.42 13.44
CA ILE A 331 2.24 9.82 14.74
C ILE A 331 2.84 11.22 14.59
N VAL A 332 1.94 12.21 14.48
CA VAL A 332 2.24 13.61 14.18
C VAL A 332 1.45 14.52 15.14
N HIS A 333 1.47 15.83 14.91
CA HIS A 333 0.69 16.77 15.72
C HIS A 333 -0.83 16.47 15.59
N PRO A 334 -1.65 16.58 16.65
CA PRO A 334 -3.08 16.22 16.60
C PRO A 334 -3.91 16.88 15.50
N ASP A 335 -3.57 18.11 15.11
CA ASP A 335 -4.24 18.82 14.00
C ASP A 335 -3.93 18.21 12.62
N GLU A 336 -2.90 17.38 12.53
CA GLU A 336 -2.41 16.71 11.32
C GLU A 336 -2.73 15.19 11.31
N VAL A 337 -3.30 14.65 12.40
CA VAL A 337 -3.79 13.25 12.50
C VAL A 337 -5.12 13.12 11.80
#